data_AF-A0A2V1K4K1-F1
#
_entry.id   AF-A0A2V1K4K1-F1
#
_cell.length_a   1.000
_cell.length_b   1.000
_cell.length_c   1.000
_cell.angle_alpha   90.00
_cell.angle_beta   90.00
_cell.angle_gamma   90.00
#
_symmetry.space_group_name_H-M   'P 1'
#
loop_
_entity.id
_entity.type
_entity.pdbx_description
1 polymer ?
#
loop_
_entity_poly.entity_id
_entity_poly.type
_entity_poly.pdbx_seq_one_letter_code
_entity_poly.pdbx_strand_id
1 'polypeptide(L)'
;MALLLFRPRNRASRVVYDFARRQGSAASDGLAHQPGVFEENHMKKILGCCVLATVGVMPALSGAAPLSFLNKSIISRIPAADTPSLQATVGVVLNDMADGQPTEWTSSQSTRTRRTPVHIVLTPQQTVQTDSAGTCRLLDAKVSQANTDENWKYWFCKQADGSWKASHN
;
A
#
# COMPACT_ATOMS: atom_id res chain seq x y z
N MET A 1 -28.34 21.23 11.11
CA MET A 1 -27.66 20.18 11.89
C MET A 1 -26.18 20.24 11.51
N ALA A 2 -25.36 20.86 12.36
CA ALA A 2 -23.97 21.17 12.03
C ALA A 2 -23.15 19.87 12.00
N LEU A 3 -22.58 19.53 10.84
CA LEU A 3 -21.54 18.51 10.76
C LEU A 3 -20.36 18.99 11.63
N LEU A 4 -20.21 18.36 12.79
CA LEU A 4 -19.03 18.48 13.61
C LEU A 4 -17.85 17.96 12.79
N LEU A 5 -17.13 18.90 12.16
CA LEU A 5 -15.82 18.65 11.59
C LEU A 5 -14.95 18.12 12.75
N PHE A 6 -14.75 16.80 12.79
CA PHE A 6 -13.76 16.15 13.62
C PHE A 6 -12.40 16.78 13.28
N ARG A 7 -12.04 17.85 14.00
CA ARG A 7 -10.73 18.47 13.88
C ARG A 7 -9.76 17.59 14.67
N PRO A 8 -8.80 16.92 14.01
CA PRO A 8 -7.81 16.14 14.72
C PRO A 8 -7.04 17.03 15.71
N ARG A 9 -6.99 16.61 16.98
CA ARG A 9 -6.39 17.35 18.10
C ARG A 9 -4.85 17.37 18.06
N ASN A 10 -4.24 16.44 17.30
CA ASN A 10 -2.79 16.28 17.18
C ASN A 10 -2.26 16.57 15.77
N ARG A 11 -1.06 17.14 15.70
CA ARG A 11 -0.37 17.48 14.44
C ARG A 11 -0.18 16.27 13.52
N ALA A 12 0.20 15.12 14.09
CA ALA A 12 0.37 13.86 13.36
C ALA A 12 -0.96 13.39 12.74
N SER A 13 -2.05 13.43 13.51
CA SER A 13 -3.38 13.09 13.01
C SER A 13 -3.79 14.01 11.86
N ARG A 14 -3.51 15.32 11.94
CA ARG A 14 -3.82 16.26 10.84
C ARG A 14 -3.12 15.87 9.53
N VAL A 15 -1.84 15.50 9.57
CA VAL A 15 -1.09 15.05 8.37
C VAL A 15 -1.72 13.81 7.73
N VAL A 16 -2.12 12.82 8.56
CA VAL A 16 -2.81 11.61 8.06
C VAL A 16 -4.17 11.94 7.46
N TYR A 17 -4.98 12.75 8.15
CA TYR A 17 -6.30 13.13 7.65
C TYR A 17 -6.21 13.95 6.36
N ASP A 18 -5.26 14.88 6.25
CA ASP A 18 -5.08 15.66 5.02
C ASP A 18 -4.57 14.79 3.87
N PHE A 19 -3.68 13.83 4.14
CA PHE A 19 -3.23 12.85 3.16
C PHE A 19 -4.34 11.89 2.71
N ALA A 20 -5.13 11.35 3.64
CA ALA A 20 -6.28 10.51 3.35
C ALA A 20 -7.35 11.27 2.55
N ARG A 21 -7.64 12.52 2.92
CA ARG A 21 -8.58 13.38 2.19
C ARG A 21 -8.13 13.65 0.76
N ARG A 22 -6.83 13.94 0.54
CA ARG A 22 -6.28 14.13 -0.82
C ARG A 22 -6.43 12.88 -1.69
N GLN A 23 -6.36 11.69 -1.10
CA GLN A 23 -6.56 10.43 -1.83
C GLN A 23 -8.03 10.18 -2.16
N GLY A 24 -8.95 10.42 -1.22
CA GLY A 24 -10.39 10.24 -1.46
C GLY A 24 -10.95 11.18 -2.55
N SER A 25 -10.40 12.40 -2.67
CA SER A 25 -10.84 13.36 -3.68
C SER A 25 -10.43 13.01 -5.12
N ALA A 26 -9.44 12.12 -5.30
CA ALA A 26 -8.98 11.70 -6.63
C ALA A 26 -9.80 10.56 -7.26
N ALA A 27 -10.76 9.99 -6.52
CA ALA A 27 -11.57 8.86 -6.98
C ALA A 27 -12.91 9.27 -7.66
N SER A 28 -13.16 10.57 -7.88
CA SER A 28 -14.46 11.07 -8.34
C SER A 28 -14.55 11.45 -9.84
N ASP A 29 -13.43 11.57 -10.56
CA ASP A 29 -13.39 12.17 -11.92
C ASP A 29 -13.36 11.14 -13.07
N GLY A 30 -14.04 10.01 -12.91
CA GLY A 30 -13.99 8.96 -13.93
C GLY A 30 -15.24 8.10 -14.01
N LEU A 31 -16.40 8.69 -14.34
CA LEU A 31 -17.46 7.93 -15.00
C LEU A 31 -18.44 8.84 -15.77
N ALA A 32 -17.99 9.33 -16.92
CA ALA A 32 -18.87 9.67 -18.02
C ALA A 32 -18.33 8.96 -19.27
N HIS A 33 -18.99 7.89 -19.72
CA HIS A 33 -19.34 7.61 -21.13
C HIS A 33 -19.89 6.18 -21.34
N GLN A 34 -21.22 6.13 -21.48
CA GLN A 34 -22.10 5.34 -22.37
C GLN A 34 -22.07 3.78 -22.51
N PRO A 35 -23.26 3.18 -22.75
CA PRO A 35 -23.47 1.75 -22.92
C PRO A 35 -23.25 1.30 -24.38
N GLY A 36 -22.47 0.22 -24.56
CA GLY A 36 -22.23 -0.43 -25.85
C GLY A 36 -22.82 -1.83 -25.87
N VAL A 37 -23.85 -2.00 -26.69
CA VAL A 37 -24.47 -3.25 -27.11
C VAL A 37 -23.42 -4.13 -27.83
N PHE A 38 -23.30 -5.41 -27.47
CA PHE A 38 -22.77 -6.42 -28.39
C PHE A 38 -23.76 -7.57 -28.50
N GLU A 39 -24.15 -7.77 -29.75
CA GLU A 39 -25.25 -8.54 -30.29
C GLU A 39 -24.74 -9.92 -30.76
N GLU A 40 -25.54 -10.94 -30.42
CA GLU A 40 -25.69 -12.28 -31.01
C GLU A 40 -24.46 -13.15 -31.34
N ASN A 41 -24.44 -14.36 -30.74
CA ASN A 41 -24.43 -15.59 -31.54
C ASN A 41 -24.94 -16.81 -30.74
N HIS A 42 -26.02 -17.38 -31.28
CA HIS A 42 -26.48 -18.76 -31.12
C HIS A 42 -27.09 -19.22 -29.77
N MET A 43 -28.32 -18.76 -29.59
CA MET A 43 -29.50 -19.60 -29.33
C MET A 43 -29.25 -21.12 -29.50
N LYS A 44 -29.30 -21.88 -28.39
CA LYS A 44 -30.17 -23.05 -28.24
C LYS A 44 -30.16 -23.60 -26.80
N LYS A 45 -31.32 -23.38 -26.18
CA LYS A 45 -32.11 -24.33 -25.39
C LYS A 45 -31.95 -24.36 -23.85
N ILE A 46 -33.01 -23.81 -23.24
CA ILE A 46 -33.77 -24.37 -22.10
C ILE A 46 -33.10 -24.23 -20.72
N LEU A 47 -33.29 -23.03 -20.18
CA LEU A 47 -33.83 -22.69 -18.85
C LEU A 47 -34.01 -23.85 -17.84
N GLY A 48 -33.23 -23.81 -16.76
CA GLY A 48 -33.45 -24.63 -15.57
C GLY A 48 -32.51 -24.22 -14.42
N CYS A 49 -32.97 -23.29 -13.59
CA CYS A 49 -32.29 -22.73 -12.42
C CYS A 49 -31.56 -23.75 -11.53
N CYS A 50 -30.27 -23.54 -11.31
CA CYS A 50 -29.60 -23.80 -10.03
C CYS A 50 -28.39 -22.85 -9.92
N VAL A 51 -28.63 -21.69 -9.31
CA VAL A 51 -27.58 -20.74 -8.92
C VAL A 51 -26.79 -21.38 -7.78
N LEU A 52 -25.67 -22.02 -8.12
CA LEU A 52 -24.64 -22.37 -7.15
C LEU A 52 -23.90 -21.09 -6.78
N ALA A 53 -24.29 -20.49 -5.66
CA ALA A 53 -23.55 -19.42 -5.02
C ALA A 53 -22.21 -19.95 -4.53
N THR A 54 -21.19 -19.91 -5.39
CA THR A 54 -19.81 -20.11 -4.98
C THR A 54 -19.39 -18.90 -4.16
N VAL A 55 -19.12 -19.13 -2.87
CA VAL A 55 -18.51 -18.15 -1.97
C VAL A 55 -17.13 -17.84 -2.53
N GLY A 56 -17.03 -16.74 -3.28
CA GLY A 56 -15.77 -16.22 -3.79
C GLY A 56 -14.92 -15.76 -2.61
N VAL A 57 -13.94 -16.57 -2.23
CA VAL A 57 -12.81 -16.10 -1.43
C VAL A 57 -12.04 -15.17 -2.35
N MET A 58 -12.28 -13.86 -2.23
CA MET A 58 -11.48 -12.85 -2.91
C MET A 58 -10.04 -12.99 -2.40
N PRO A 59 -9.07 -13.36 -3.23
CA PRO A 59 -7.68 -13.22 -2.84
C PRO A 59 -7.44 -11.71 -2.70
N ALA A 60 -7.03 -11.29 -1.51
CA ALA A 60 -6.55 -9.94 -1.31
C ALA A 60 -5.44 -9.71 -2.33
N LEU A 61 -5.68 -8.84 -3.31
CA LEU A 61 -4.66 -8.38 -4.23
C LEU A 61 -3.60 -7.71 -3.37
N SER A 62 -2.49 -8.41 -3.12
CA SER A 62 -1.32 -7.88 -2.43
C SER A 62 -0.73 -6.76 -3.29
N GLY A 63 -1.25 -5.55 -3.11
CA GLY A 63 -0.75 -4.39 -3.81
C GLY A 63 0.65 -4.05 -3.31
N ALA A 64 1.62 -4.08 -4.22
CA ALA A 64 2.99 -3.67 -3.95
C ALA A 64 3.02 -2.21 -3.46
N ALA A 65 3.75 -1.95 -2.37
CA ALA A 65 3.90 -0.60 -1.87
C ALA A 65 4.90 0.18 -2.75
N PRO A 66 4.55 1.38 -3.26
CA PRO A 66 5.45 2.17 -4.08
C PRO A 66 6.57 2.72 -3.21
N LEU A 67 7.82 2.39 -3.54
CA LEU A 67 9.02 2.90 -2.85
C LEU A 67 9.61 4.16 -3.50
N SER A 68 8.92 4.72 -4.49
CA SER A 68 9.41 5.88 -5.27
C SER A 68 9.65 7.13 -4.42
N PHE A 69 9.04 7.23 -3.24
CA PHE A 69 9.26 8.32 -2.29
C PHE A 69 10.67 8.28 -1.64
N LEU A 70 11.40 7.16 -1.79
CA LEU A 70 12.71 6.92 -1.17
C LEU A 70 13.89 7.13 -2.13
N ASN A 71 13.69 7.89 -3.21
CA ASN A 71 14.65 8.04 -4.32
C ASN A 71 16.05 8.55 -3.90
N LYS A 72 16.18 9.22 -2.74
CA LYS A 72 17.46 9.75 -2.21
C LYS A 72 18.02 8.98 -0.98
N SER A 73 17.45 7.82 -0.64
CA SER A 73 17.81 7.02 0.55
C SER A 73 18.79 5.88 0.25
N ILE A 74 19.24 5.15 1.27
CA ILE A 74 19.99 3.87 1.11
C ILE A 74 19.19 2.86 0.27
N ILE A 75 17.85 2.93 0.27
CA ILE A 75 16.99 2.06 -0.55
C ILE A 75 17.24 2.26 -2.05
N SER A 76 17.69 3.43 -2.49
CA SER A 76 18.11 3.66 -3.88
C SER A 76 19.33 2.84 -4.30
N ARG A 77 20.09 2.30 -3.34
CA ARG A 77 21.27 1.47 -3.57
C ARG A 77 20.95 -0.03 -3.62
N ILE A 78 19.70 -0.41 -3.34
CA ILE A 78 19.25 -1.80 -3.42
C ILE A 78 19.30 -2.26 -4.89
N PRO A 79 19.80 -3.49 -5.17
CA PRO A 79 19.77 -4.03 -6.52
C PRO A 79 18.34 -4.03 -7.07
N ALA A 80 18.16 -3.62 -8.33
CA ALA A 80 16.83 -3.58 -8.96
C ALA A 80 16.11 -4.94 -8.95
N ALA A 81 16.87 -6.05 -8.93
CA ALA A 81 16.35 -7.41 -8.80
C ALA A 81 15.69 -7.68 -7.45
N ASP A 82 16.09 -6.97 -6.39
CA ASP A 82 15.56 -7.12 -5.04
C ASP A 82 14.42 -6.13 -4.74
N THR A 83 14.18 -5.15 -5.61
CA THR A 83 13.09 -4.18 -5.43
C THR A 83 11.72 -4.87 -5.28
N PRO A 84 11.34 -5.87 -6.10
CA PRO A 84 10.06 -6.56 -5.96
C PRO A 84 9.93 -7.31 -4.63
N SER A 85 11.02 -7.93 -4.14
CA SER A 85 10.99 -8.67 -2.87
C SER A 85 10.86 -7.73 -1.67
N LEU A 86 11.51 -6.56 -1.71
CA LEU A 86 11.30 -5.52 -0.70
C LEU A 86 9.86 -4.99 -0.73
N GLN A 87 9.32 -4.68 -1.92
CA GLN A 87 7.94 -4.19 -2.05
C GLN A 87 6.92 -5.20 -1.53
N ALA A 88 7.11 -6.49 -1.83
CA ALA A 88 6.29 -7.57 -1.30
C ALA A 88 6.38 -7.64 0.23
N THR A 89 7.59 -7.55 0.79
CA THR A 89 7.80 -7.55 2.25
C THR A 89 7.09 -6.36 2.91
N VAL A 90 7.21 -5.16 2.35
CA VAL A 90 6.48 -3.98 2.86
C VAL A 90 4.96 -4.21 2.78
N GLY A 91 4.47 -4.82 1.71
CA GLY A 91 3.06 -5.20 1.57
C GLY A 91 2.60 -6.16 2.68
N VAL A 92 3.39 -7.20 2.99
CA VAL A 92 3.11 -8.14 4.10
C VAL A 92 3.13 -7.40 5.44
N VAL A 93 4.14 -6.57 5.68
CA VAL A 93 4.25 -5.78 6.92
C VAL A 93 3.03 -4.88 7.13
N LEU A 94 2.53 -4.26 6.07
CA LEU A 94 1.38 -3.37 6.14
C LEU A 94 0.04 -4.13 6.25
N ASN A 95 -0.08 -5.32 5.68
CA ASN A 95 -1.34 -6.08 5.71
C ASN A 95 -1.45 -7.01 6.94
N ASP A 96 -0.38 -7.71 7.28
CA ASP A 96 -0.43 -8.89 8.17
C ASP A 96 0.23 -8.65 9.52
N MET A 97 1.25 -7.80 9.60
CA MET A 97 1.99 -7.59 10.84
C MET A 97 1.25 -6.64 11.78
N ALA A 98 1.22 -6.99 13.07
CA ALA A 98 0.63 -6.14 14.10
C ALA A 98 1.51 -4.90 14.39
N ASP A 99 0.89 -3.85 14.93
CA ASP A 99 1.64 -2.67 15.39
C ASP A 99 2.64 -3.09 16.50
N GLY A 100 3.88 -2.62 16.37
CA GLY A 100 5.02 -2.95 17.22
C GLY A 100 5.80 -4.20 16.81
N GLN A 101 5.34 -4.97 15.83
CA GLN A 101 6.05 -6.18 15.37
C GLN A 101 7.11 -5.84 14.31
N PRO A 102 8.41 -6.03 14.60
CA PRO A 102 9.46 -5.80 13.63
C PRO A 102 9.54 -6.94 12.61
N THR A 103 9.86 -6.60 11.37
CA THR A 103 10.16 -7.54 10.30
C THR A 103 11.49 -7.15 9.68
N GLU A 104 12.40 -8.11 9.61
CA GLU A 104 13.72 -7.91 9.04
C GLU A 104 13.74 -8.32 7.57
N TRP A 105 14.47 -7.55 6.77
CA TRP A 105 14.72 -7.82 5.36
C TRP A 105 16.16 -7.46 5.03
N THR A 106 16.80 -8.26 4.19
CA THR A 106 18.18 -8.01 3.74
C THR A 106 18.27 -8.20 2.23
N SER A 107 18.95 -7.27 1.54
CA SER A 107 19.16 -7.37 0.10
C SER A 107 20.16 -8.47 -0.25
N SER A 108 20.12 -8.95 -1.49
CA SER A 108 21.22 -9.74 -2.02
C SER A 108 22.49 -8.90 -2.12
N GLN A 109 23.64 -9.56 -2.07
CA GLN A 109 24.91 -8.89 -2.37
C GLN A 109 24.99 -8.65 -3.87
N SER A 110 25.19 -7.39 -4.27
CA SER A 110 25.40 -7.06 -5.68
C SER A 110 26.68 -7.71 -6.20
N THR A 111 26.55 -8.71 -7.07
CA THR A 111 27.69 -9.40 -7.71
C THR A 111 28.54 -8.46 -8.57
N ARG A 112 27.92 -7.43 -9.16
CA ARG A 112 28.59 -6.44 -10.02
C ARG A 112 29.41 -5.41 -9.26
N THR A 113 28.94 -4.98 -8.09
CA THR A 113 29.54 -3.84 -7.36
C THR A 113 30.19 -4.24 -6.03
N ARG A 114 30.06 -5.51 -5.62
CA ARG A 114 30.49 -6.06 -4.32
C ARG A 114 30.07 -5.21 -3.11
N ARG A 115 29.01 -4.42 -3.25
CA ARG A 115 28.46 -3.58 -2.17
C ARG A 115 27.94 -4.47 -1.06
N THR A 116 28.08 -3.98 0.18
CA THR A 116 27.48 -4.62 1.34
C THR A 116 25.95 -4.68 1.18
N PRO A 117 25.32 -5.80 1.58
CA PRO A 117 23.87 -5.89 1.66
C PRO A 117 23.26 -4.74 2.44
N VAL A 118 22.07 -4.33 2.02
CA VAL A 118 21.24 -3.39 2.76
C VAL A 118 20.39 -4.19 3.73
N HIS A 119 20.44 -3.86 5.01
CA HIS A 119 19.57 -4.44 6.03
C HIS A 119 18.46 -3.45 6.36
N ILE A 120 17.25 -3.95 6.53
CA ILE A 120 16.07 -3.14 6.82
C ILE A 120 15.28 -3.81 7.94
N VAL A 121 14.90 -3.05 8.95
CA VAL A 121 13.96 -3.44 9.99
C VAL A 121 12.71 -2.58 9.83
N LEU A 122 11.61 -3.20 9.39
CA LEU A 122 10.32 -2.57 9.18
C LEU A 122 9.43 -2.82 10.40
N THR A 123 8.87 -1.76 10.99
CA THR A 123 7.99 -1.87 12.17
C THR A 123 6.75 -1.01 11.97
N PRO A 124 5.55 -1.58 11.83
CA PRO A 124 4.31 -0.83 11.91
C PRO A 124 4.19 -0.22 13.30
N GLN A 125 3.93 1.08 13.41
CA GLN A 125 3.88 1.78 14.70
C GLN A 125 2.46 2.12 15.11
N GLN A 126 1.62 2.48 14.14
CA GLN A 126 0.30 2.99 14.42
C GLN A 126 -0.65 2.74 13.25
N THR A 127 -1.82 2.20 13.54
CA THR A 127 -2.93 2.06 12.59
C THR A 127 -4.06 3.04 12.87
N VAL A 128 -4.54 3.72 11.84
CA VAL A 128 -5.63 4.70 11.88
C VAL A 128 -6.63 4.35 10.78
N GLN A 129 -7.91 4.30 11.13
CA GLN A 129 -8.99 4.24 10.13
C GLN A 129 -9.46 5.65 9.79
N THR A 130 -9.60 5.92 8.50
CA THR A 130 -10.04 7.19 7.94
C THR A 130 -11.22 6.97 7.02
N ASP A 131 -12.22 7.85 7.09
CA ASP A 131 -13.43 7.71 6.27
C ASP A 131 -13.15 7.91 4.76
N SER A 132 -12.08 8.64 4.42
CA SER A 132 -11.77 9.02 3.03
C SER A 132 -10.85 8.05 2.29
N ALA A 133 -9.96 7.35 3.00
CA ALA A 133 -8.95 6.46 2.39
C ALA A 133 -8.87 5.11 3.11
N GLY A 134 -9.84 4.76 3.95
CA GLY A 134 -9.83 3.49 4.68
C GLY A 134 -8.68 3.41 5.69
N THR A 135 -7.89 2.34 5.64
CA THR A 135 -6.86 2.03 6.65
C THR A 135 -5.53 2.70 6.31
N CYS A 136 -5.00 3.50 7.24
CA CYS A 136 -3.67 4.10 7.17
C CYS A 136 -2.76 3.57 8.28
N ARG A 137 -1.52 3.22 7.96
CA ARG A 137 -0.53 2.69 8.90
C ARG A 137 0.76 3.49 8.85
N LEU A 138 1.32 3.85 10.00
CA LEU A 138 2.63 4.46 10.12
C LEU A 138 3.68 3.36 10.13
N LEU A 139 4.59 3.39 9.17
CA LEU A 139 5.70 2.44 9.07
C LEU A 139 7.00 3.14 9.44
N ASP A 140 7.66 2.64 10.48
CA ASP A 140 9.06 2.95 10.81
C ASP A 140 9.97 1.95 10.10
N ALA A 141 11.03 2.44 9.49
CA ALA A 141 12.01 1.59 8.84
C ALA A 141 13.42 2.06 9.16
N LYS A 142 14.16 1.19 9.82
CA LYS A 142 15.59 1.36 10.08
C LYS A 142 16.34 0.65 8.97
N VAL A 143 17.06 1.42 8.17
CA VAL A 143 17.85 0.94 7.04
C VAL A 143 19.31 1.11 7.38
N SER A 144 20.10 0.06 7.24
CA SER A 144 21.55 0.11 7.45
C SER A 144 22.31 -0.51 6.29
N GLN A 145 23.45 0.09 5.97
CA GLN A 145 24.39 -0.42 4.99
C GLN A 145 25.81 -0.03 5.41
N ALA A 146 26.66 -1.02 5.69
CA ALA A 146 28.02 -0.81 6.21
C ALA A 146 28.02 0.10 7.46
N ASN A 147 28.54 1.32 7.34
CA ASN A 147 28.64 2.30 8.44
C ASN A 147 27.63 3.44 8.32
N THR A 148 26.59 3.27 7.49
CA THR A 148 25.55 4.28 7.28
C THR A 148 24.22 3.73 7.70
N ASP A 149 23.55 4.45 8.59
CA ASP A 149 22.20 4.16 9.05
C ASP A 149 21.26 5.29 8.63
N GLU A 150 20.05 4.92 8.27
CA GLU A 150 18.97 5.81 7.92
C GLU A 150 17.71 5.32 8.62
N ASN A 151 16.95 6.24 9.21
CA ASN A 151 15.64 5.91 9.75
C ASN A 151 14.60 6.83 9.10
N TRP A 152 13.55 6.23 8.56
CA TRP A 152 12.41 6.96 8.05
C TRP A 152 11.10 6.45 8.61
N LYS A 153 10.13 7.37 8.67
CA LYS A 153 8.78 7.12 9.15
C LYS A 153 7.78 7.74 8.18
N TYR A 154 6.99 6.91 7.52
CA TYR A 154 5.97 7.38 6.57
C TYR A 154 4.63 6.73 6.82
N TRP A 155 3.57 7.49 6.52
CA TRP A 155 2.21 6.98 6.54
C TRP A 155 1.90 6.27 5.23
N PHE A 156 1.37 5.06 5.31
CA PHE A 156 0.87 4.30 4.18
C PHE A 156 -0.63 4.18 4.32
N CYS A 157 -1.41 4.65 3.34
CA CYS A 157 -2.85 4.45 3.31
C CYS A 157 -3.24 3.43 2.24
N LYS A 158 -4.12 2.50 2.61
CA LYS A 158 -4.64 1.46 1.72
C LYS A 158 -5.71 2.04 0.82
N GLN A 159 -5.47 2.01 -0.48
CA GLN A 159 -6.40 2.44 -1.50
C GLN A 159 -7.55 1.42 -1.65
N ALA A 160 -8.63 1.85 -2.32
CA ALA A 160 -9.79 1.01 -2.58
C ALA A 160 -9.47 -0.24 -3.44
N ASP A 161 -8.44 -0.16 -4.27
CA ASP A 161 -7.93 -1.28 -5.09
C ASP A 161 -7.04 -2.26 -4.29
N GLY A 162 -6.82 -2.00 -3.00
CA GLY A 162 -5.97 -2.82 -2.13
C GLY A 162 -4.48 -2.44 -2.13
N SER A 163 -4.06 -1.51 -3.01
CA SER A 163 -2.69 -1.00 -3.03
C SER A 163 -2.41 -0.03 -1.88
N TRP A 164 -1.14 0.10 -1.49
CA TRP A 164 -0.75 1.04 -0.44
C TRP A 164 -0.13 2.28 -1.06
N LYS A 165 -0.43 3.47 -0.53
CA LYS A 165 0.20 4.73 -0.92
C LYS A 165 0.92 5.36 0.25
N ALA A 166 2.20 5.67 0.06
CA ALA A 166 2.99 6.44 1.01
C ALA A 166 2.66 7.93 0.96
N SER A 167 2.64 8.57 2.12
CA SER A 167 2.61 10.03 2.26
C SER A 167 3.93 10.60 1.77
N HIS A 168 3.88 11.57 0.85
CA HIS A 168 5.04 12.40 0.57
C HIS A 168 5.28 13.34 1.76
N ASN A 169 6.53 13.56 2.13
CA ASN A 169 6.92 14.57 3.12
C ASN A 169 7.17 15.91 2.42
#